data_AF-A0A401STP9-F1
#
_entry.id   AF-A0A401STP9-F1
#
_cell.length_a   1.000
_cell.length_b   1.000
_cell.length_c   1.000
_cell.angle_alpha   90.00
_cell.angle_beta   90.00
_cell.angle_gamma   90.00
#
_symmetry.space_group_name_H-M   'P 1'
#
loop_
_entity.id
_entity.type
_entity.pdbx_description
1 polymer ?
#
loop_
_entity_poly.entity_id
_entity_poly.type
_entity_poly.pdbx_seq_one_letter_code
_entity_poly.pdbx_strand_id
1 'polypeptide(L)' 'MSEAKKRTLKGESRVFKEEWNLKYYVVAMKDKMMCLHCDAIILIVKKCNEYQHHATYKDHKYAKLEVLAQTFLDPTLD' A
#
# COMPACT_ATOMS: atom_id res chain seq x y z
N MET A 1 26.23 15.76 26.13
CA MET A 1 26.00 15.45 24.70
C MET A 1 25.19 14.17 24.64
N SER A 2 23.87 14.27 24.46
CA SER A 2 22.98 13.10 24.41
C SER A 2 23.31 12.27 23.17
N GLU A 3 23.81 11.05 23.38
CA GLU A 3 23.99 10.09 22.31
C GLU A 3 22.61 9.77 21.73
N ALA A 4 22.33 10.31 20.56
CA ALA A 4 21.16 9.93 19.77
C ALA A 4 21.33 8.46 19.41
N LYS A 5 20.75 7.57 20.24
CA LYS A 5 20.70 6.12 20.03
C LYS A 5 20.10 5.87 18.65
N LYS A 6 20.96 5.67 17.64
CA LYS A 6 20.56 5.35 16.27
C LYS A 6 19.72 4.09 16.35
N ARG A 7 18.43 4.23 16.01
CA ARG A 7 17.48 3.13 15.95
C ARG A 7 18.04 2.07 15.00
N THR A 8 18.55 0.97 15.53
CA THR A 8 18.91 -0.21 14.72
C THR A 8 17.62 -0.78 14.17
N LEU A 9 17.29 -0.40 12.94
CA LEU A 9 16.14 -0.83 12.12
C LEU A 9 16.23 -2.33 11.71
N LYS A 10 16.82 -3.20 12.53
CA LYS A 10 16.97 -4.64 12.27
C LYS A 10 15.64 -5.42 12.32
N GLY A 11 14.51 -4.76 12.53
CA GLY A 11 13.20 -5.41 12.73
C GLY A 11 12.05 -4.92 11.85
N GLU A 12 12.26 -3.99 10.91
CA GLU A 12 11.21 -3.70 9.93
C GLU A 12 11.30 -4.73 8.82
N SER A 13 10.38 -5.71 8.82
CA SER A 13 10.23 -6.67 7.73
C SER A 13 9.88 -5.90 6.45
N ARG A 14 10.90 -5.55 5.65
CA ARG A 14 10.77 -4.90 4.33
C ARG A 14 10.42 -5.91 3.24
N VAL A 15 9.59 -6.88 3.60
CA VAL A 15 9.17 -7.95 2.71
C VAL A 15 7.84 -7.54 2.11
N PHE A 16 7.79 -7.52 0.78
CA PHE A 16 6.55 -7.28 0.07
C PHE A 16 5.58 -8.43 0.34
N LYS A 17 4.31 -8.11 0.58
CA LYS A 17 3.27 -9.13 0.75
C LYS A 17 2.34 -9.13 -0.45
N GLU A 18 2.08 -10.30 -1.02
CA GLU A 18 1.19 -10.44 -2.18
C GLU A 18 -0.23 -9.93 -1.93
N GLU A 19 -0.71 -9.95 -0.68
CA GLU A 19 -2.00 -9.35 -0.30
C GLU A 19 -2.09 -7.86 -0.65
N TRP A 20 -0.95 -7.17 -0.79
CA TRP A 20 -0.90 -5.75 -1.17
C TRP A 20 -1.21 -5.52 -2.66
N ASN A 21 -1.05 -6.54 -3.50
CA ASN A 21 -1.42 -6.47 -4.92
C ASN A 21 -2.90 -6.12 -5.08
N LEU A 22 -3.76 -6.76 -4.29
CA LEU A 22 -5.21 -6.57 -4.35
C LEU A 22 -5.70 -5.47 -3.41
N LYS A 23 -5.06 -5.28 -2.26
CA LYS A 23 -5.48 -4.27 -1.27
C LYS A 23 -5.10 -2.84 -1.63
N TYR A 24 -3.94 -2.67 -2.27
CA TYR A 24 -3.33 -1.36 -2.50
C TYR A 24 -2.92 -1.13 -3.96
N TYR A 25 -3.21 -2.09 -4.85
CA TYR A 25 -2.86 -2.03 -6.27
C TYR A 25 -1.39 -1.74 -6.52
N VAL A 26 -0.51 -2.35 -5.72
CA VAL A 26 0.95 -2.23 -5.85
C VAL A 26 1.56 -3.55 -6.27
N VAL A 27 2.65 -3.52 -7.04
CA VAL A 27 3.43 -4.70 -7.40
C VAL A 27 4.88 -4.58 -6.93
N ALA A 28 5.49 -5.70 -6.58
CA ALA A 28 6.90 -5.73 -6.19
C ALA A 28 7.82 -5.46 -7.40
N MET A 29 8.82 -4.61 -7.20
CA MET A 29 9.90 -4.35 -8.15
C MET A 29 11.26 -4.39 -7.43
N LYS A 30 11.89 -5.58 -7.40
CA LYS A 30 13.14 -5.85 -6.65
C LYS A 30 13.05 -5.36 -5.19
N ASP A 31 13.58 -4.16 -4.91
CA ASP A 31 13.66 -3.55 -3.58
C ASP A 31 12.63 -2.43 -3.37
N LYS A 32 11.72 -2.26 -4.32
CA LYS A 32 10.73 -1.19 -4.40
C LYS A 32 9.36 -1.78 -4.71
N MET A 33 8.34 -0.94 -4.73
CA MET A 33 7.03 -1.31 -5.25
C MET A 33 6.52 -0.22 -6.20
N MET A 34 5.74 -0.62 -7.20
CA MET A 34 5.13 0.27 -8.18
C MET A 34 3.62 0.28 -7.95
N CYS A 35 3.03 1.46 -7.95
CA CYS A 35 1.58 1.63 -7.93
C CYS A 35 1.01 1.49 -9.34
N LEU A 36 0.05 0.60 -9.52
CA LEU A 36 -0.61 0.36 -10.80
C LEU A 36 -1.64 1.44 -11.18
N HIS A 37 -2.02 2.30 -10.23
CA HIS A 37 -2.99 3.38 -10.48
C HIS A 37 -2.36 4.62 -11.12
N CYS A 38 -1.07 4.86 -10.89
CA CYS A 38 -0.40 6.11 -11.26
C CYS A 38 1.04 5.93 -11.73
N ASP A 39 1.52 4.69 -11.81
CA ASP A 39 2.89 4.30 -12.14
C ASP A 39 3.97 4.85 -11.19
N ALA A 40 3.58 5.37 -10.02
CA ALA A 40 4.53 5.89 -9.04
C ALA A 40 5.35 4.76 -8.40
N ILE A 41 6.65 5.03 -8.21
CA ILE A 41 7.57 4.12 -7.54
C ILE A 41 7.67 4.47 -6.05
N ILE A 42 7.29 3.53 -5.19
CA ILE A 42 7.48 3.62 -3.75
C ILE A 42 8.80 2.92 -3.40
N LEU A 43 9.80 3.74 -3.03
CA LEU A 43 11.20 3.31 -2.88
C LEU A 43 11.45 2.32 -1.73
N ILE A 44 10.57 2.30 -0.74
CA ILE A 44 10.74 1.49 0.47
C ILE A 44 9.52 0.60 0.62
N VAL A 45 9.74 -0.71 0.49
CA VAL A 45 8.74 -1.76 0.74
C VAL A 45 8.44 -1.83 2.23
N LYS A 46 7.34 -1.20 2.66
CA LYS A 46 6.93 -1.12 4.06
C LYS A 46 5.46 -0.77 4.15
N LYS A 47 4.72 -1.50 5.00
CA LYS A 47 3.25 -1.42 5.09
C LYS A 47 2.67 0.01 5.16
N CYS A 48 3.37 0.87 5.89
CA CYS A 48 2.94 2.26 6.08
C CYS A 48 2.98 3.06 4.77
N ASN A 49 3.96 2.78 3.92
CA ASN A 49 4.22 3.56 2.72
C ASN A 49 3.21 3.25 1.62
N GLU A 50 2.84 1.98 1.39
CA GLU A 50 1.78 1.67 0.43
C GLU A 50 0.42 2.10 0.96
N TYR A 51 0.15 1.97 2.26
CA TYR A 51 -1.10 2.45 2.84
C TYR A 51 -1.25 3.97 2.68
N GLN A 52 -0.21 4.75 3.01
CA GLN A 52 -0.24 6.20 2.84
C GLN A 52 -0.41 6.59 1.37
N HIS A 53 0.30 5.91 0.46
CA HIS A 53 0.17 6.15 -0.96
C HIS A 53 -1.26 5.84 -1.44
N HIS A 54 -1.79 4.67 -1.10
CA HIS A 54 -3.17 4.28 -1.43
C HIS A 54 -4.20 5.29 -0.89
N ALA A 55 -4.01 5.80 0.32
CA ALA A 55 -4.91 6.78 0.92
C ALA A 55 -4.98 8.11 0.15
N THR A 56 -3.96 8.46 -0.64
CA THR A 56 -4.02 9.64 -1.53
C THR A 56 -4.95 9.46 -2.72
N TYR A 57 -5.36 8.23 -3.05
CA TYR A 57 -6.27 7.93 -4.16
C TYR A 57 -7.75 7.93 -3.78
N LYS A 58 -8.10 8.23 -2.52
CA LYS A 58 -9.50 8.26 -2.07
C LYS A 58 -10.40 9.20 -2.89
N ASP A 59 -9.82 10.27 -3.45
CA ASP A 59 -10.54 11.23 -4.29
C ASP A 59 -10.33 10.98 -5.80
N HIS A 60 -9.64 9.90 -6.17
CA HIS A 60 -9.39 9.56 -7.56
C HIS A 60 -10.68 9.10 -8.26
N LYS A 61 -10.77 9.30 -9.58
CA LYS A 61 -11.97 8.97 -10.37
C LYS A 61 -12.42 7.50 -10.26
N TYR A 62 -11.50 6.61 -9.88
CA TYR A 62 -11.76 5.18 -9.69
C TYR A 62 -12.15 4.79 -8.26
N ALA A 63 -11.97 5.67 -7.27
CA ALA A 63 -12.33 5.37 -5.87
C ALA A 63 -13.82 5.03 -5.71
N LYS A 64 -14.69 5.69 -6.50
CA LYS A 64 -16.13 5.38 -6.54
C LYS A 64 -16.44 3.98 -7.08
N LEU A 65 -15.58 3.46 -7.96
CA LEU A 65 -15.74 2.12 -8.53
C LEU A 65 -15.35 1.03 -7.52
N GLU A 66 -14.40 1.30 -6.63
CA GLU A 66 -14.03 0.37 -5.55
C GLU A 66 -15.18 0.17 -4.56
N VAL A 67 -15.86 1.25 -4.20
CA VAL A 67 -17.04 1.20 -3.33
C VAL A 67 -18.15 0.39 -3.98
N LEU A 68 -18.40 0.60 -5.27
CA LEU A 68 -19.40 -0.17 -6.02
C LEU A 68 -19.02 -1.65 -6.08
N ALA A 69 -17.77 -1.98 -6.41
CA ALA A 69 -17.29 -3.35 -6.46
C ALA A 69 -17.44 -4.08 -5.11
N GLN A 70 -17.20 -3.38 -3.99
CA GLN A 70 -17.44 -3.92 -2.64
C GLN A 70 -18.93 -4.18 -2.40
N THR A 71 -19.82 -3.28 -2.82
CA THR A 71 -21.27 -3.49 -2.68
C THR A 71 -21.82 -4.63 -3.53
N PHE A 72 -21.22 -4.96 -4.68
CA PHE A 72 -21.66 -6.08 -5.54
C PHE A 72 -21.08 -7.44 -5.13
N LEU A 73 -20.02 -7.47 -4.31
CA LEU A 73 -19.33 -8.69 -3.89
C LEU A 73 -19.63 -9.11 -2.45
N ASP A 74 -20.60 -8.47 -1.78
CA ASP A 74 -20.98 -8.80 -0.40
C ASP A 74 -22.19 -9.76 -0.40
N PRO A 75 -22.00 -11.08 -0.19
CA PRO A 75 -23.09 -12.06 -0.20
C PRO A 75 -23.94 -12.04 1.09
N THR A 76 -23.79 -11.02 1.95
CA THR A 76 -24.51 -10.90 3.23
C THR A 76 -25.56 -9.78 3.28
N LEU A 77 -25.85 -9.17 2.13
CA LEU A 77 -26.96 -8.23 1.95
C LEU A 77 -28.18 -8.93 1.33
N ASP A 78 -28.74 -9.89 2.08
CA ASP A 78 -30.13 -10.35 1.99
C ASP A 78 -30.61 -10.76 3.40
#